data_AF-A0A315WZA2-F1
#
_entry.id   AF-A0A315WZA2-F1
#
_cell.length_a   1.000
_cell.length_b   1.000
_cell.length_c   1.000
_cell.angle_alpha   90.00
_cell.angle_beta   90.00
_cell.angle_gamma   90.00
#
_symmetry.space_group_name_H-M   'P 1'
#
loop_
_entity.id
_entity.type
_entity.pdbx_description
1 polymer ?
#
loop_
_entity_poly.entity_id
_entity_poly.type
_entity_poly.pdbx_seq_one_letter_code
_entity_poly.pdbx_strand_id
1 'polypeptide(L)'
;MEEEKDLSQNQSTPPSATPQHHPDYSAEIEGASRGQSRWKLIAGIIAVIIVLFFLVIKNWKPSLNTNNQNANATSTDNISQDLANFPDYARLSQMQKLEIAKDFVSWTPNSVLDNSKIKIVNIRQNGEIADAYVYVRAVVEDKKMTKFDSFYLKLANFGGHLFRPNTLATPNSDATELLFPLEKISYLPAIPYDESRTPSELDALKLFGAGKNINLYSFISSWRPGKILELSLYYDCADDQPCSLELK
;
A
#
# COMPACT_ATOMS: atom_id res chain seq x y z
N MET A 1 47.06 -16.78 55.12
CA MET A 1 47.32 -17.76 54.06
C MET A 1 46.68 -17.14 52.83
N GLU A 2 47.46 -16.29 52.19
CA GLU A 2 47.12 -15.56 50.97
C GLU A 2 47.17 -16.54 49.80
N GLU A 3 46.15 -16.52 48.94
CA GLU A 3 46.20 -17.19 47.64
C GLU A 3 45.73 -16.20 46.57
N GLU A 4 46.73 -15.68 45.88
CA GLU A 4 46.70 -14.75 44.77
C GLU A 4 46.18 -15.48 43.52
N LYS A 5 45.08 -15.00 42.93
CA LYS A 5 44.54 -15.54 41.66
C LYS A 5 44.93 -14.63 40.51
N ASP A 6 45.82 -15.18 39.68
CA ASP A 6 46.34 -14.62 38.44
C ASP A 6 45.26 -14.27 37.40
N LEU A 7 45.42 -13.08 36.84
CA LEU A 7 44.55 -12.45 35.84
C LEU A 7 45.17 -12.66 34.45
N SER A 8 44.80 -13.73 33.75
CA SER A 8 45.24 -13.97 32.35
C SER A 8 44.37 -13.19 31.36
N GLN A 9 44.88 -12.06 30.88
CA GLN A 9 44.33 -11.30 29.75
C GLN A 9 44.55 -12.05 28.42
N ASN A 10 43.45 -12.41 27.74
CA ASN A 10 43.47 -13.00 26.41
C ASN A 10 43.17 -11.89 25.38
N GLN A 11 44.22 -11.33 24.76
CA GLN A 11 44.11 -10.34 23.68
C GLN A 11 43.93 -11.05 22.34
N SER A 12 42.70 -11.07 21.83
CA SER A 12 42.37 -11.49 20.47
C SER A 12 42.60 -10.33 19.49
N THR A 13 43.58 -10.48 18.61
CA THR A 13 43.83 -9.59 17.46
C THR A 13 42.71 -9.70 16.42
N PRO A 14 42.21 -8.57 15.87
CA PRO A 14 41.23 -8.59 14.77
C PRO A 14 41.89 -8.92 13.42
N PRO A 15 41.19 -9.63 12.52
CA PRO A 15 41.72 -9.97 11.20
C PRO A 15 41.77 -8.75 10.26
N SER A 16 42.86 -8.69 9.51
CA SER A 16 43.21 -7.70 8.51
C SER A 16 42.14 -7.59 7.41
N ALA A 17 41.62 -6.39 7.18
CA ALA A 17 40.65 -6.11 6.12
C ALA A 17 41.34 -6.10 4.75
N THR A 18 40.86 -6.96 3.84
CA THR A 18 41.25 -6.98 2.44
C THR A 18 40.57 -5.83 1.68
N PRO A 19 41.29 -5.00 0.91
CA PRO A 19 40.67 -3.93 0.13
C PRO A 19 39.81 -4.51 -1.00
N GLN A 20 38.52 -4.17 -1.01
CA GLN A 20 37.63 -4.46 -2.14
C GLN A 20 37.93 -3.51 -3.30
N HIS A 21 38.29 -4.10 -4.43
CA HIS A 21 38.53 -3.43 -5.70
C HIS A 21 37.19 -3.00 -6.29
N HIS A 22 36.90 -1.70 -6.34
CA HIS A 22 35.77 -1.16 -7.08
C HIS A 22 36.09 -1.17 -8.59
N PRO A 23 35.24 -1.75 -9.45
CA PRO A 23 35.35 -1.58 -10.89
C PRO A 23 34.83 -0.19 -11.29
N ASP A 24 35.68 0.50 -12.05
CA ASP A 24 35.47 1.82 -12.63
C ASP A 24 34.39 1.72 -13.74
N TYR A 25 33.23 2.34 -13.52
CA TYR A 25 32.13 2.41 -14.49
C TYR A 25 32.17 3.79 -15.16
N SER A 26 33.05 3.94 -16.15
CA SER A 26 33.11 5.11 -17.02
C SER A 26 33.23 4.70 -18.49
N ALA A 27 32.08 4.38 -19.07
CA ALA A 27 31.72 4.38 -20.50
C ALA A 27 30.19 4.17 -20.49
N GLU A 28 29.32 4.91 -21.16
CA GLU A 28 29.32 5.29 -22.57
C GLU A 28 28.07 6.20 -22.71
N ILE A 29 28.23 7.50 -22.95
CA ILE A 29 27.11 8.38 -23.36
C ILE A 29 27.48 8.94 -24.72
N GLU A 30 27.12 8.21 -25.77
CA GLU A 30 27.04 8.76 -27.12
C GLU A 30 25.75 8.30 -27.81
N GLY A 31 24.99 9.28 -28.30
CA GLY A 31 24.20 9.09 -29.53
C GLY A 31 22.69 8.92 -29.37
N ALA A 32 21.95 10.02 -29.27
CA ALA A 32 20.56 10.08 -29.78
C ALA A 32 20.09 11.52 -30.04
N SER A 33 20.74 12.22 -30.96
CA SER A 33 20.27 13.52 -31.49
C SER A 33 20.09 13.45 -33.01
N ARG A 34 19.06 12.73 -33.48
CA ARG A 34 18.52 12.87 -34.85
C ARG A 34 17.03 12.54 -34.84
N GLY A 35 16.18 13.54 -35.07
CA GLY A 35 14.75 13.28 -35.26
C GLY A 35 13.78 14.46 -35.26
N GLN A 36 14.22 15.72 -35.36
CA GLN A 36 13.34 16.89 -35.18
C GLN A 36 12.51 17.28 -36.43
N SER A 37 12.58 16.53 -37.54
CA SER A 37 11.98 16.93 -38.83
C SER A 37 10.66 16.22 -39.20
N ARG A 38 10.13 15.29 -38.40
CA ARG A 38 8.90 14.52 -38.76
C ARG A 38 7.66 14.81 -37.90
N TRP A 39 7.78 15.56 -36.81
CA TRP A 39 6.68 15.85 -35.89
C TRP A 39 5.65 16.85 -36.43
N LYS A 40 6.04 17.77 -37.33
CA LYS A 40 5.12 18.79 -37.88
C LYS A 40 4.04 18.20 -38.79
N LEU A 41 4.27 17.04 -39.41
CA LEU A 41 3.29 16.34 -40.24
C LEU A 41 2.28 15.53 -39.41
N ILE A 42 2.69 14.98 -38.26
CA ILE A 42 1.82 14.19 -37.39
C ILE A 42 0.85 15.08 -36.59
N ALA A 43 1.30 16.26 -36.14
CA ALA A 43 0.45 17.21 -35.41
C ALA A 43 -0.73 17.74 -36.25
N GLY A 44 -0.55 17.91 -37.57
CA GLY A 44 -1.62 18.36 -38.47
C GLY A 44 -2.75 17.32 -38.64
N ILE A 45 -2.42 16.03 -38.68
CA ILE A 45 -3.42 14.96 -38.84
C ILE A 45 -4.26 14.80 -37.56
N ILE A 46 -3.64 14.91 -36.38
CA ILE A 46 -4.35 14.81 -35.09
C ILE A 46 -5.37 15.95 -34.92
N ALA A 47 -5.03 17.17 -35.35
CA ALA A 47 -5.96 18.31 -35.26
C ALA A 47 -7.22 18.11 -36.13
N VAL A 48 -7.08 17.52 -37.33
CA VAL A 48 -8.22 17.25 -38.22
C VAL A 48 -9.12 16.14 -37.65
N ILE A 49 -8.54 15.10 -37.03
CA ILE A 49 -9.31 14.01 -36.40
C ILE A 49 -10.11 14.55 -35.20
N ILE A 50 -9.53 15.44 -34.37
CA ILE A 50 -10.22 16.04 -33.23
C ILE A 50 -11.41 16.89 -33.70
N VAL A 51 -11.24 17.72 -34.74
CA VAL A 51 -12.35 18.56 -35.26
C VAL A 51 -13.47 17.70 -35.87
N LEU A 52 -13.14 16.62 -36.56
CA LEU A 52 -14.15 15.69 -37.08
C LEU A 52 -14.87 14.92 -35.95
N PHE A 53 -14.16 14.54 -34.89
CA PHE A 53 -14.77 13.87 -33.72
C PHE A 53 -15.76 14.80 -32.99
N PHE A 54 -15.45 16.09 -32.85
CA PHE A 54 -16.37 17.08 -32.26
C PHE A 54 -17.60 17.35 -33.13
N LEU A 55 -17.50 17.23 -34.46
CA LEU A 55 -18.66 17.39 -35.35
C LEU A 55 -19.63 16.20 -35.28
N VAL A 56 -19.13 14.98 -35.03
CA VAL A 56 -19.98 13.79 -34.88
C VAL A 56 -20.76 13.81 -33.56
N ILE A 57 -20.16 14.30 -32.46
CA ILE A 57 -20.82 14.37 -31.14
C ILE A 57 -21.99 15.37 -31.15
N LYS A 58 -21.92 16.46 -31.93
CA LYS A 58 -22.94 17.51 -31.91
C LYS A 58 -24.31 17.08 -32.45
N ASN A 59 -24.38 16.00 -33.23
CA ASN A 59 -25.64 15.48 -33.78
C ASN A 59 -26.18 14.22 -33.04
N TRP A 60 -25.50 13.76 -31.99
CA TRP A 60 -25.98 12.62 -31.22
C TRP A 60 -26.89 13.10 -30.09
N LYS A 61 -28.20 13.13 -30.36
CA LYS A 61 -29.23 13.17 -29.31
C LYS A 61 -29.39 11.75 -28.76
N PRO A 62 -28.93 11.45 -27.54
CA PRO A 62 -29.27 10.18 -26.92
C PRO A 62 -30.79 10.15 -26.70
N SER A 63 -31.46 9.22 -27.37
CA SER A 63 -32.83 8.84 -27.05
C SER A 63 -32.80 8.21 -25.66
N LEU A 64 -33.18 8.99 -24.64
CA LEU A 64 -33.50 8.45 -23.33
C LEU A 64 -34.83 7.71 -23.45
N ASN A 65 -34.72 6.41 -23.65
CA ASN A 65 -35.84 5.48 -23.52
C ASN A 65 -36.16 5.32 -22.04
N THR A 66 -36.96 6.24 -21.50
CA THR A 66 -37.52 6.15 -20.15
C THR A 66 -38.70 5.18 -20.18
N ASN A 67 -38.42 3.90 -20.02
CA ASN A 67 -39.40 2.88 -19.65
C ASN A 67 -38.69 1.77 -18.88
N ASN A 68 -38.54 1.98 -17.58
CA ASN A 68 -38.47 0.94 -16.55
C ASN A 68 -38.41 1.59 -15.16
N GLN A 69 -39.54 2.14 -14.73
CA GLN A 69 -39.85 2.21 -13.30
C GLN A 69 -40.81 1.06 -13.03
N ASN A 70 -40.27 -0.04 -12.49
CA ASN A 70 -40.92 -1.01 -11.60
C ASN A 70 -40.03 -2.26 -11.44
N ALA A 71 -38.82 -2.06 -10.93
CA ALA A 71 -38.04 -3.07 -10.21
C ALA A 71 -36.98 -2.31 -9.41
N ASN A 72 -36.85 -2.63 -8.12
CA ASN A 72 -35.86 -2.14 -7.14
C ASN A 72 -36.40 -1.13 -6.11
N ALA A 73 -37.24 -1.64 -5.21
CA ALA A 73 -37.45 -1.07 -3.88
C ALA A 73 -37.23 -2.14 -2.79
N THR A 74 -36.30 -3.08 -3.01
CA THR A 74 -36.04 -4.21 -2.08
C THR A 74 -34.54 -4.44 -1.84
N SER A 75 -33.67 -3.53 -2.31
CA SER A 75 -32.22 -3.69 -2.27
C SER A 75 -31.49 -2.71 -1.36
N THR A 76 -32.16 -1.71 -0.79
CA THR A 76 -31.52 -0.72 0.09
C THR A 76 -31.51 -1.14 1.56
N ASP A 77 -32.56 -1.85 2.02
CA ASP A 77 -32.66 -2.27 3.43
C ASP A 77 -31.68 -3.41 3.78
N ASN A 78 -31.42 -4.32 2.84
CA ASN A 78 -30.50 -5.45 3.07
C ASN A 78 -29.02 -5.04 3.08
N ILE A 79 -28.63 -4.02 2.29
CA ILE A 79 -27.25 -3.49 2.30
C ILE A 79 -26.99 -2.74 3.62
N SER A 80 -27.99 -2.01 4.11
CA SER A 80 -27.91 -1.30 5.40
C SER A 80 -27.77 -2.25 6.59
N GLN A 81 -28.48 -3.39 6.58
CA GLN A 81 -28.37 -4.38 7.65
C GLN A 81 -27.03 -5.13 7.66
N ASP A 82 -26.42 -5.38 6.50
CA ASP A 82 -25.12 -6.06 6.46
C ASP A 82 -24.00 -5.18 7.03
N LEU A 83 -24.00 -3.88 6.71
CA LEU A 83 -23.02 -2.93 7.26
C LEU A 83 -23.19 -2.68 8.77
N ALA A 84 -24.39 -2.86 9.31
CA ALA A 84 -24.63 -2.73 10.75
C ALA A 84 -23.82 -3.75 11.58
N ASN A 85 -23.45 -4.90 10.99
CA ASN A 85 -22.59 -5.91 11.62
C ASN A 85 -21.09 -5.56 11.57
N PHE A 86 -20.71 -4.55 10.79
CA PHE A 86 -19.31 -4.16 10.55
C PHE A 86 -19.14 -2.64 10.73
N PRO A 87 -19.35 -2.10 11.94
CA PRO A 87 -19.42 -0.64 12.17
C PRO A 87 -18.13 0.09 11.79
N ASP A 88 -16.94 -0.47 12.10
CA ASP A 88 -15.65 0.12 11.71
C ASP A 88 -15.49 0.17 10.18
N TYR A 89 -15.88 -0.90 9.49
CA TYR A 89 -15.84 -0.95 8.03
C TYR A 89 -16.84 0.03 7.40
N ALA A 90 -18.06 0.11 7.94
CA ALA A 90 -19.09 1.04 7.47
C ALA A 90 -18.65 2.50 7.59
N ARG A 91 -17.95 2.83 8.69
CA ARG A 91 -17.44 4.17 8.97
C ARG A 91 -16.45 4.67 7.92
N LEU A 92 -15.70 3.79 7.25
CA LEU A 92 -14.73 4.18 6.22
C LEU A 92 -15.33 5.06 5.11
N SER A 93 -16.62 4.90 4.81
CA SER A 93 -17.34 5.70 3.80
C SER A 93 -17.52 7.18 4.18
N GLN A 94 -17.37 7.51 5.46
CA GLN A 94 -17.51 8.85 6.01
C GLN A 94 -16.15 9.53 6.26
N MET A 95 -15.07 8.76 6.23
CA MET A 95 -13.71 9.23 6.48
C MET A 95 -13.06 9.75 5.20
N GLN A 96 -12.01 10.55 5.34
CA GLN A 96 -11.15 10.90 4.21
C GLN A 96 -10.33 9.67 3.78
N LYS A 97 -10.04 9.53 2.47
CA LYS A 97 -9.30 8.39 1.91
C LYS A 97 -8.03 8.86 1.21
N LEU A 98 -6.89 8.30 1.63
CA LEU A 98 -5.65 8.30 0.87
C LEU A 98 -5.43 6.92 0.25
N GLU A 99 -5.63 6.79 -1.07
CA GLU A 99 -5.33 5.57 -1.81
C GLU A 99 -3.82 5.46 -2.07
N ILE A 100 -3.18 4.44 -1.52
CA ILE A 100 -1.74 4.21 -1.66
C ILE A 100 -1.47 3.32 -2.87
N ALA A 101 -2.25 2.25 -3.03
CA ALA A 101 -2.14 1.32 -4.15
C ALA A 101 -3.50 0.81 -4.57
N LYS A 102 -3.64 0.60 -5.88
CA LYS A 102 -4.80 0.00 -6.53
C LYS A 102 -4.34 -0.89 -7.66
N ASP A 103 -4.90 -2.10 -7.72
CA ASP A 103 -4.56 -3.13 -8.71
C ASP A 103 -3.04 -3.35 -8.90
N PHE A 104 -2.28 -3.20 -7.81
CA PHE A 104 -0.83 -3.25 -7.82
C PHE A 104 -0.33 -4.68 -7.71
N VAL A 105 0.48 -5.08 -8.68
CA VAL A 105 1.06 -6.42 -8.74
C VAL A 105 2.18 -6.56 -7.70
N SER A 106 1.98 -7.42 -6.70
CA SER A 106 2.90 -7.55 -5.57
C SER A 106 3.00 -9.00 -5.10
N TRP A 107 4.21 -9.56 -5.12
CA TRP A 107 4.57 -10.80 -4.43
C TRP A 107 6.10 -10.92 -4.31
N THR A 108 6.60 -11.81 -3.46
CA THR A 108 8.04 -12.04 -3.24
C THR A 108 8.40 -13.51 -3.42
N PRO A 109 8.61 -13.96 -4.68
CA PRO A 109 8.93 -15.35 -4.95
C PRO A 109 10.30 -15.69 -4.35
N ASN A 110 10.42 -16.85 -3.69
CA ASN A 110 11.66 -17.30 -3.04
C ASN A 110 12.27 -16.28 -2.06
N SER A 111 11.45 -15.43 -1.44
CA SER A 111 11.89 -14.38 -0.52
C SER A 111 12.80 -13.31 -1.16
N VAL A 112 12.83 -13.23 -2.49
CA VAL A 112 13.56 -12.17 -3.20
C VAL A 112 12.68 -10.93 -3.27
N LEU A 113 13.23 -9.80 -2.80
CA LEU A 113 12.62 -8.49 -2.88
C LEU A 113 12.89 -7.86 -4.25
N ASP A 114 11.87 -7.83 -5.09
CA ASP A 114 11.87 -7.09 -6.35
C ASP A 114 11.23 -5.72 -6.12
N ASN A 115 11.99 -4.64 -6.32
CA ASN A 115 11.54 -3.26 -6.13
C ASN A 115 10.28 -2.92 -6.96
N SER A 116 10.07 -3.58 -8.11
CA SER A 116 8.87 -3.39 -8.92
C SER A 116 7.60 -4.02 -8.33
N LYS A 117 7.76 -4.94 -7.36
CA LYS A 117 6.68 -5.65 -6.65
C LYS A 117 6.43 -5.11 -5.25
N ILE A 118 7.19 -4.10 -4.85
CA ILE A 118 7.11 -3.47 -3.54
C ILE A 118 6.54 -2.08 -3.73
N LYS A 119 5.54 -1.74 -2.93
CA LYS A 119 5.00 -0.40 -2.89
C LYS A 119 5.72 0.40 -1.81
N ILE A 120 6.48 1.40 -2.26
CA ILE A 120 7.15 2.38 -1.41
C ILE A 120 6.56 3.75 -1.71
N VAL A 121 6.04 4.45 -0.70
CA VAL A 121 5.51 5.81 -0.85
C VAL A 121 5.92 6.67 0.33
N ASN A 122 6.08 7.97 0.09
CA ASN A 122 6.22 8.95 1.16
C ASN A 122 4.88 9.67 1.34
N ILE A 123 4.36 9.65 2.55
CA ILE A 123 3.11 10.28 2.93
C ILE A 123 3.45 11.55 3.69
N ARG A 124 3.00 12.69 3.17
CA ARG A 124 3.06 13.97 3.87
C ARG A 124 1.74 14.19 4.61
N GLN A 125 1.86 14.65 5.86
CA GLN A 125 0.70 15.06 6.65
C GLN A 125 0.67 16.58 6.87
N ASN A 126 -0.53 17.14 6.72
CA ASN A 126 -0.87 18.48 7.18
C ASN A 126 -2.00 18.36 8.21
N GLY A 127 -1.98 19.18 9.27
CA GLY A 127 -2.95 19.12 10.36
C GLY A 127 -2.81 17.88 11.26
N GLU A 128 -3.72 17.73 12.20
CA GLU A 128 -3.75 16.63 13.18
C GLU A 128 -4.83 15.61 12.81
N ILE A 129 -4.49 14.32 12.95
CA ILE A 129 -5.40 13.20 12.69
C ILE A 129 -5.86 12.68 14.04
N ALA A 130 -7.18 12.62 14.25
CA ALA A 130 -7.75 12.08 15.47
C ALA A 130 -7.85 10.56 15.41
N ASP A 131 -8.23 10.02 14.26
CA ASP A 131 -8.44 8.60 14.08
C ASP A 131 -8.12 8.19 12.65
N ALA A 132 -7.62 6.97 12.48
CA ALA A 132 -7.28 6.44 11.18
C ALA A 132 -7.23 4.92 11.16
N TYR A 133 -7.49 4.36 9.99
CA TYR A 133 -7.41 2.94 9.70
C TYR A 133 -6.50 2.70 8.50
N VAL A 134 -5.80 1.57 8.50
CA VAL A 134 -5.24 0.97 7.28
C VAL A 134 -6.17 -0.13 6.79
N TYR A 135 -6.60 -0.01 5.54
CA TYR A 135 -7.40 -1.02 4.86
C TYR A 135 -6.58 -1.66 3.74
N VAL A 136 -6.63 -2.99 3.68
CA VAL A 136 -5.94 -3.80 2.69
C VAL A 136 -6.95 -4.76 2.08
N ARG A 137 -6.99 -4.81 0.75
CA ARG A 137 -7.66 -5.85 -0.01
C ARG A 137 -6.66 -6.51 -0.95
N ALA A 138 -6.43 -7.80 -0.79
CA ALA A 138 -5.39 -8.51 -1.50
C ALA A 138 -5.82 -9.91 -1.94
N VAL A 139 -5.23 -10.37 -3.05
CA VAL A 139 -5.42 -11.72 -3.59
C VAL A 139 -4.09 -12.36 -3.93
N VAL A 140 -4.05 -13.69 -3.87
CA VAL A 140 -2.96 -14.53 -4.39
C VAL A 140 -3.58 -15.55 -5.32
N GLU A 141 -3.14 -15.56 -6.58
CA GLU A 141 -3.76 -16.35 -7.67
C GLU A 141 -5.29 -16.13 -7.74
N ASP A 142 -5.71 -14.86 -7.64
CA ASP A 142 -7.11 -14.42 -7.67
C ASP A 142 -8.00 -15.03 -6.58
N LYS A 143 -7.40 -15.50 -5.48
CA LYS A 143 -8.08 -16.06 -4.30
C LYS A 143 -7.63 -15.37 -3.02
N LYS A 144 -8.38 -15.61 -1.93
CA LYS A 144 -7.94 -15.28 -0.57
C LYS A 144 -6.55 -15.84 -0.28
N MET A 145 -5.77 -15.05 0.44
CA MET A 145 -4.49 -15.43 1.00
C MET A 145 -4.67 -16.63 1.94
N THR A 146 -3.76 -17.60 1.84
CA THR A 146 -3.75 -18.79 2.70
C THR A 146 -2.87 -18.57 3.93
N LYS A 147 -2.75 -19.56 4.82
CA LYS A 147 -1.80 -19.53 5.96
C LYS A 147 -0.32 -19.40 5.56
N PHE A 148 0.01 -19.65 4.30
CA PHE A 148 1.38 -19.54 3.77
C PHE A 148 1.68 -18.17 3.16
N ASP A 149 0.68 -17.29 3.09
CA ASP A 149 0.79 -15.96 2.52
C ASP A 149 0.60 -14.92 3.64
N SER A 150 1.25 -13.77 3.53
CA SER A 150 1.06 -12.67 4.48
C SER A 150 1.22 -11.31 3.82
N PHE A 151 0.60 -10.28 4.40
CA PHE A 151 0.73 -8.91 3.92
C PHE A 151 1.76 -8.18 4.79
N TYR A 152 2.82 -7.69 4.18
CA TYR A 152 3.86 -6.93 4.88
C TYR A 152 3.56 -5.45 4.79
N LEU A 153 3.62 -4.75 5.93
CA LEU A 153 3.45 -3.31 6.03
C LEU A 153 4.43 -2.74 7.06
N LYS A 154 5.16 -1.71 6.65
CA LYS A 154 5.95 -0.86 7.53
C LYS A 154 5.60 0.60 7.34
N LEU A 155 5.54 1.33 8.46
CA LEU A 155 5.34 2.77 8.56
C LEU A 155 6.52 3.35 9.36
N ALA A 156 7.25 4.30 8.79
CA ALA A 156 8.44 4.90 9.41
C ALA A 156 9.44 3.85 9.97
N ASN A 157 9.63 2.74 9.24
CA ASN A 157 10.46 1.58 9.60
C ASN A 157 9.91 0.64 10.71
N PHE A 158 8.77 0.96 11.31
CA PHE A 158 8.07 0.09 12.27
C PHE A 158 7.00 -0.75 11.58
N GLY A 159 6.82 -2.00 12.02
CA GLY A 159 5.86 -2.94 11.45
C GLY A 159 6.50 -4.23 10.93
N GLY A 160 5.75 -4.97 10.12
CA GLY A 160 6.11 -6.30 9.64
C GLY A 160 4.94 -6.97 8.94
N HIS A 161 4.80 -8.28 9.11
CA HIS A 161 3.67 -9.02 8.55
C HIS A 161 2.42 -8.77 9.40
N LEU A 162 1.38 -8.18 8.82
CA LEU A 162 0.12 -7.91 9.52
C LEU A 162 -0.46 -9.21 10.09
N PHE A 163 -0.78 -9.20 11.37
CA PHE A 163 -1.30 -10.36 12.07
C PHE A 163 -2.80 -10.48 11.82
N ARG A 164 -3.17 -11.25 10.79
CA ARG A 164 -4.55 -11.33 10.29
C ARG A 164 -5.60 -11.68 11.34
N PRO A 165 -5.35 -12.55 12.35
CA PRO A 165 -6.36 -12.83 13.37
C PRO A 165 -6.84 -11.61 14.16
N ASN A 166 -6.03 -10.54 14.21
CA ASN A 166 -6.38 -9.30 14.91
C ASN A 166 -6.96 -8.22 13.97
N THR A 167 -7.29 -8.56 12.72
CA THR A 167 -8.02 -7.64 11.85
C THR A 167 -9.42 -7.39 12.42
N LEU A 168 -9.91 -6.16 12.25
CA LEU A 168 -11.32 -5.85 12.49
C LEU A 168 -12.19 -6.58 11.47
N ALA A 169 -13.44 -6.83 11.84
CA ALA A 169 -14.39 -7.54 11.02
C ALA A 169 -14.74 -6.74 9.75
N THR A 170 -14.77 -7.42 8.61
CA THR A 170 -15.21 -6.87 7.33
C THR A 170 -16.25 -7.81 6.69
N PRO A 171 -17.07 -7.31 5.73
CA PRO A 171 -17.97 -8.15 4.97
C PRO A 171 -17.25 -9.32 4.29
N ASN A 172 -17.96 -10.43 4.09
CA ASN A 172 -17.39 -11.56 3.37
C ASN A 172 -17.11 -11.18 1.91
N SER A 173 -15.85 -11.30 1.49
CA SER A 173 -15.36 -11.03 0.13
C SER A 173 -14.69 -12.26 -0.46
N ASP A 174 -14.42 -12.27 -1.77
CA ASP A 174 -13.57 -13.29 -2.42
C ASP A 174 -12.06 -13.00 -2.26
N ALA A 175 -11.74 -11.81 -1.76
CA ALA A 175 -10.38 -11.38 -1.44
C ALA A 175 -10.10 -11.48 0.07
N THR A 176 -8.82 -11.43 0.44
CA THR A 176 -8.45 -11.17 1.83
C THR A 176 -8.60 -9.69 2.09
N GLU A 177 -9.42 -9.37 3.09
CA GLU A 177 -9.63 -8.01 3.57
C GLU A 177 -9.04 -7.91 4.97
N LEU A 178 -8.21 -6.88 5.18
CA LEU A 178 -7.62 -6.57 6.47
C LEU A 178 -7.92 -5.11 6.79
N LEU A 179 -8.40 -4.86 8.01
CA LEU A 179 -8.73 -3.56 8.53
C LEU A 179 -8.11 -3.43 9.91
N PHE A 180 -7.21 -2.47 10.10
CA PHE A 180 -6.57 -2.22 11.39
C PHE A 180 -6.69 -0.74 11.75
N PRO A 181 -7.05 -0.41 13.00
CA PRO A 181 -6.92 0.95 13.50
C PRO A 181 -5.44 1.29 13.64
N LEU A 182 -5.02 2.49 13.25
CA LEU A 182 -3.63 2.92 13.34
C LEU A 182 -3.17 3.05 14.80
N GLU A 183 -4.08 3.25 15.76
CA GLU A 183 -3.76 3.24 17.20
C GLU A 183 -3.21 1.88 17.67
N LYS A 184 -3.52 0.79 16.96
CA LYS A 184 -3.11 -0.56 17.33
C LYS A 184 -3.04 -1.48 16.12
N ILE A 185 -1.87 -1.51 15.47
CA ILE A 185 -1.54 -2.50 14.44
C ILE A 185 -0.85 -3.69 15.09
N SER A 186 -1.45 -4.87 14.96
CA SER A 186 -0.82 -6.14 15.35
C SER A 186 -0.01 -6.71 14.18
N TYR A 187 1.25 -7.08 14.42
CA TYR A 187 2.13 -7.59 13.38
C TYR A 187 3.15 -8.61 13.91
N LEU A 188 3.72 -9.39 13.00
CA LEU A 188 4.84 -10.29 13.25
C LEU A 188 6.11 -9.71 12.59
N PRO A 189 7.18 -9.43 13.35
CA PRO A 189 8.39 -8.83 12.81
C PRO A 189 9.26 -9.79 11.99
N ALA A 190 9.09 -11.11 12.19
CA ALA A 190 9.94 -12.14 11.61
C ALA A 190 9.14 -13.23 10.90
N ILE A 191 9.70 -13.72 9.79
CA ILE A 191 9.25 -14.93 9.08
C ILE A 191 9.70 -16.22 9.80
N PRO A 192 9.03 -17.37 9.57
CA PRO A 192 7.80 -17.52 8.79
C PRO A 192 6.57 -16.90 9.48
N TYR A 193 5.59 -16.51 8.68
CA TYR A 193 4.28 -16.07 9.17
C TYR A 193 3.55 -17.26 9.79
N ASP A 194 3.05 -17.09 11.00
CA ASP A 194 2.34 -18.13 11.74
C ASP A 194 1.35 -17.47 12.71
N GLU A 195 0.08 -17.77 12.52
CA GLU A 195 -1.04 -17.22 13.28
C GLU A 195 -1.11 -17.74 14.73
N SER A 196 -0.32 -18.75 15.07
CA SER A 196 -0.19 -19.24 16.46
C SER A 196 0.79 -18.42 17.31
N ARG A 197 1.58 -17.54 16.69
CA ARG A 197 2.57 -16.72 17.39
C ARG A 197 1.93 -15.49 18.04
N THR A 198 2.53 -15.04 19.14
CA THR A 198 2.14 -13.76 19.78
C THR A 198 2.57 -12.58 18.91
N PRO A 199 1.64 -11.72 18.47
CA PRO A 199 1.98 -10.53 17.69
C PRO A 199 2.64 -9.46 18.57
N SER A 200 3.44 -8.61 17.92
CA SER A 200 3.81 -7.30 18.46
C SER A 200 2.73 -6.28 18.13
N GLU A 201 2.62 -5.24 18.94
CA GLU A 201 1.66 -4.15 18.74
C GLU A 201 2.40 -2.85 18.44
N LEU A 202 1.84 -2.05 17.53
CA LEU A 202 2.34 -0.74 17.15
C LEU A 202 1.19 0.27 17.18
N ASP A 203 1.36 1.32 17.97
CA ASP A 203 0.58 2.56 17.82
C ASP A 203 1.18 3.37 16.68
N ALA A 204 0.70 3.08 15.47
CA ALA A 204 1.14 3.71 14.24
C ALA A 204 0.58 5.13 14.10
N LEU A 205 -0.53 5.47 14.77
CA LEU A 205 -1.09 6.82 14.76
C LEU A 205 -0.09 7.83 15.35
N LYS A 206 0.67 7.46 16.38
CA LYS A 206 1.75 8.30 16.94
C LYS A 206 2.89 8.62 15.96
N LEU A 207 3.03 7.87 14.87
CA LEU A 207 4.03 8.15 13.83
C LEU A 207 3.63 9.36 13.00
N PHE A 208 2.34 9.65 12.92
CA PHE A 208 1.75 10.83 12.30
C PHE A 208 2.01 12.09 13.16
N GLY A 209 2.00 13.24 12.51
CA GLY A 209 2.21 14.56 13.09
C GLY A 209 2.36 15.64 12.01
N ALA A 210 1.90 16.84 12.31
CA ALA A 210 1.92 17.95 11.37
C ALA A 210 3.34 18.19 10.80
N GLY A 211 3.46 18.22 9.47
CA GLY A 211 4.73 18.44 8.77
C GLY A 211 5.68 17.23 8.74
N LYS A 212 5.30 16.09 9.33
CA LYS A 212 6.08 14.85 9.21
C LYS A 212 5.89 14.23 7.83
N ASN A 213 6.92 13.51 7.40
CA ASN A 213 6.86 12.61 6.26
C ASN A 213 7.01 11.18 6.78
N ILE A 214 6.10 10.30 6.37
CA ILE A 214 6.11 8.90 6.75
C ILE A 214 6.38 8.08 5.50
N ASN A 215 7.46 7.29 5.54
CA ASN A 215 7.69 6.28 4.52
C ASN A 215 6.81 5.06 4.82
N LEU A 216 6.02 4.65 3.84
CA LEU A 216 5.27 3.41 3.86
C LEU A 216 5.90 2.43 2.89
N TYR A 217 6.16 1.23 3.38
CA TYR A 217 6.71 0.13 2.61
C TYR A 217 5.79 -1.09 2.75
N SER A 218 5.30 -1.62 1.63
CA SER A 218 4.36 -2.75 1.65
C SER A 218 4.54 -3.71 0.47
N PHE A 219 4.24 -4.98 0.71
CA PHE A 219 4.21 -6.02 -0.31
C PHE A 219 3.46 -7.26 0.19
N ILE A 220 3.06 -8.15 -0.72
CA ILE A 220 2.54 -9.48 -0.36
C ILE A 220 3.71 -10.46 -0.26
N SER A 221 3.90 -11.08 0.89
CA SER A 221 4.86 -12.17 1.07
C SER A 221 4.21 -13.49 0.66
N SER A 222 4.42 -13.89 -0.59
CA SER A 222 3.97 -15.16 -1.16
C SER A 222 4.92 -15.65 -2.25
N TRP A 223 5.03 -16.97 -2.40
CA TRP A 223 5.72 -17.59 -3.54
C TRP A 223 4.90 -17.55 -4.83
N ARG A 224 3.60 -17.34 -4.71
CA ARG A 224 2.65 -17.34 -5.82
C ARG A 224 2.31 -15.90 -6.22
N PRO A 225 1.91 -15.66 -7.48
CA PRO A 225 1.55 -14.33 -7.95
C PRO A 225 0.46 -13.69 -7.09
N GLY A 226 0.71 -12.47 -6.63
CA GLY A 226 -0.18 -11.70 -5.77
C GLY A 226 -0.51 -10.33 -6.35
N LYS A 227 -1.62 -9.77 -5.89
CA LYS A 227 -2.08 -8.43 -6.25
C LYS A 227 -2.71 -7.74 -5.05
N ILE A 228 -2.27 -6.52 -4.79
CA ILE A 228 -2.91 -5.58 -3.88
C ILE A 228 -4.03 -4.91 -4.68
N LEU A 229 -5.26 -5.34 -4.46
CA LEU A 229 -6.45 -4.74 -5.08
C LEU A 229 -6.65 -3.34 -4.53
N GLU A 230 -6.47 -3.17 -3.22
CA GLU A 230 -6.52 -1.90 -2.54
C GLU A 230 -5.56 -1.87 -1.34
N LEU A 231 -4.85 -0.76 -1.18
CA LEU A 231 -4.21 -0.36 0.05
C LEU A 231 -4.52 1.12 0.26
N SER A 232 -5.21 1.44 1.35
CA SER A 232 -5.68 2.78 1.63
C SER A 232 -5.52 3.13 3.10
N LEU A 233 -5.27 4.41 3.39
CA LEU A 233 -5.48 4.98 4.72
C LEU A 233 -6.81 5.72 4.72
N TYR A 234 -7.65 5.40 5.69
CA TYR A 234 -8.87 6.15 5.98
C TYR A 234 -8.64 6.95 7.26
N TYR A 235 -9.00 8.22 7.29
CA TYR A 235 -8.66 9.08 8.43
C TYR A 235 -9.68 10.21 8.65
N ASP A 236 -9.81 10.59 9.92
CA ASP A 236 -10.57 11.74 10.39
C ASP A 236 -9.62 12.76 11.02
N CYS A 237 -9.92 14.03 10.82
CA CYS A 237 -9.15 15.11 11.43
C CYS A 237 -9.55 15.33 12.88
N ALA A 238 -8.62 15.83 13.69
CA ALA A 238 -8.95 16.31 15.02
C ALA A 238 -9.93 17.49 14.98
N ASP A 239 -10.76 17.59 16.02
CA ASP A 239 -11.87 18.54 16.10
C ASP A 239 -11.44 19.97 15.69
N ASP A 240 -12.28 20.61 14.88
CA ASP A 240 -12.16 22.00 14.43
C ASP A 240 -10.87 22.36 13.65
N GLN A 241 -10.08 21.38 13.18
CA GLN A 241 -8.87 21.62 12.38
C GLN A 241 -8.87 20.81 11.07
N PRO A 242 -8.64 21.44 9.90
CA PRO A 242 -8.47 20.70 8.67
C PRO A 242 -7.14 19.93 8.68
N CYS A 243 -7.18 18.69 8.21
CA CYS A 243 -6.00 17.85 8.02
C CYS A 243 -6.03 17.21 6.62
N SER A 244 -4.87 16.79 6.12
CA SER A 244 -4.74 16.03 4.88
C SER A 244 -3.57 15.07 4.93
N LEU A 245 -3.73 13.94 4.23
CA LEU A 245 -2.64 13.04 3.87
C LEU A 245 -2.45 13.04 2.35
N GLU A 246 -1.21 13.20 1.91
CA GLU A 246 -0.86 13.30 0.49
C GLU A 246 0.34 12.41 0.16
N LEU A 247 0.30 11.76 -1.00
CA LEU A 247 1.49 11.09 -1.54
C LEU A 247 2.45 12.13 -2.12
N LYS A 248 3.74 11.98 -1.82
CA LYS A 248 4.82 12.82 -2.35
C LYS A 248 5.55 12.15 -3.51
#